data_AF-A0A2V8CRT2-F1
#
_entry.id   AF-A0A2V8CRT2-F1
#
_cell.length_a   1.000
_cell.length_b   1.000
_cell.length_c   1.000
_cell.angle_alpha   90.00
_cell.angle_beta   90.00
_cell.angle_gamma   90.00
#
_symmetry.space_group_name_H-M   'P 1'
#
loop_
_entity.id
_entity.type
_entity.pdbx_description
1 polymer ?
#
loop_
_entity_poly.entity_id
_entity_poly.type
_entity_poly.pdbx_seq_one_letter_code
_entity_poly.pdbx_strand_id
1 'polypeptide(L)'
;ITSNIAGKYGDALINDVAHRGLYSEKNYPGAAFGSSVTGGLEGETNFYFTDSFTLVKGRHQVKLGGQLARVTMYMDIDGSQKARWGFTSDRVFNINDPASYPTTLSLAIGTAKDIEGHTNGGLFVQDTWQIRNNLTLNLGLRYDVDNSILTGNQFVDAYNQRFVAAFGGPAPLTEVQRDLNNVAPRLGLVWLPTSDRRTTVRGSGGIFYDQSHFNYNDVYINQTLLAIRRYSFNSNDSTTNPFFNAADPAGSALRLRAFLAQNFPDWPDFSQLGAGGQFISRMAPDFRIPYTIQVTGGLTHELRSNVYVQADYVHSTGKDAVLSRNVNVQHVAGRFVTRGSKLRLGSSYTLAKTFSNTLATGVGGGAATNPLDLSIDEGPANEDRRHNFVFDGSYLLPLDFQVAAIWRYSSPLPFSVTSSTVVFARPEPRGSRRGDNYKSLNLRASKIFKLGGRITATGFWEAFNVLNTDNFTSYQGSLQSSQFGQPQVEFPRRQQQVGFKLDF
;
A
#
# COMPACT_ATOMS: atom_id res chain seq x y z
N ILE A 1 39.40 -7.68 -22.68
CA ILE A 1 38.98 -7.65 -21.26
C ILE A 1 38.27 -6.32 -21.08
N THR A 2 36.98 -6.18 -20.77
CA THR A 2 35.87 -7.10 -20.40
C THR A 2 34.58 -6.25 -20.35
N SER A 3 33.42 -6.91 -20.44
CA SER A 3 32.06 -6.42 -20.10
C SER A 3 31.49 -5.23 -20.90
N ASN A 4 30.51 -5.51 -21.75
CA ASN A 4 29.19 -4.87 -21.73
C ASN A 4 28.36 -5.46 -22.88
N ILE A 5 27.06 -5.55 -22.68
CA ILE A 5 26.11 -5.81 -23.77
C ILE A 5 26.15 -4.60 -24.70
N ALA A 6 27.04 -4.64 -25.67
CA ALA A 6 27.06 -3.83 -26.88
C ALA A 6 27.12 -4.79 -28.07
N GLY A 7 26.13 -5.68 -28.17
CA GLY A 7 25.90 -6.46 -29.38
C GLY A 7 24.98 -5.67 -30.30
N LYS A 8 25.26 -5.71 -31.62
CA LYS A 8 24.57 -5.03 -32.74
C LYS A 8 23.03 -5.03 -32.71
N TYR A 9 22.40 -5.89 -31.91
CA TYR A 9 20.95 -6.06 -31.78
C TYR A 9 20.36 -5.43 -30.51
N GLY A 10 21.16 -5.16 -29.46
CA GLY A 10 20.69 -4.54 -28.21
C GLY A 10 20.38 -3.05 -28.37
N ASP A 11 21.27 -2.32 -29.07
CA ASP A 11 21.03 -0.91 -29.41
C ASP A 11 19.90 -0.76 -30.43
N ALA A 12 19.74 -1.74 -31.34
CA ALA A 12 18.61 -1.75 -32.28
C ALA A 12 17.27 -1.94 -31.55
N LEU A 13 17.23 -2.77 -30.50
CA LEU A 13 16.02 -2.99 -29.70
C LEU A 13 15.67 -1.80 -28.81
N ILE A 14 16.67 -1.14 -28.21
CA ILE A 14 16.48 0.07 -27.38
C ILE A 14 16.02 1.26 -28.24
N ASN A 15 16.56 1.39 -29.45
CA ASN A 15 16.11 2.42 -30.40
C ASN A 15 14.68 2.15 -30.93
N ASP A 16 14.22 0.89 -30.95
CA ASP A 16 12.86 0.53 -31.36
C ASP A 16 11.78 0.94 -30.32
N VAL A 17 12.15 1.00 -29.02
CA VAL A 17 11.24 1.42 -27.93
C VAL A 17 11.37 2.89 -27.53
N ALA A 18 12.33 3.64 -28.09
CA ALA A 18 12.59 5.05 -27.75
C ALA A 18 11.42 6.01 -28.06
N HIS A 19 10.41 5.57 -28.82
CA HIS A 19 9.29 6.40 -29.25
C HIS A 19 7.92 5.91 -28.75
N ARG A 20 7.87 4.94 -27.83
CA ARG A 20 6.60 4.43 -27.27
C ARG A 20 6.71 4.31 -25.75
N GLY A 21 5.67 4.73 -25.02
CA GLY A 21 5.61 4.75 -23.56
C GLY A 21 5.64 3.34 -22.94
N LEU A 22 6.79 2.69 -22.95
CA LEU A 22 7.05 1.36 -22.42
C LEU A 22 8.12 1.40 -21.32
N TYR A 23 8.00 0.49 -20.36
CA TYR A 23 8.92 0.35 -19.22
C TYR A 23 10.06 -0.62 -19.54
N SER A 24 11.28 -0.29 -19.11
CA SER A 24 12.48 -1.15 -19.18
C SER A 24 13.17 -1.17 -17.81
N GLU A 25 13.51 -2.37 -17.31
CA GLU A 25 14.23 -2.56 -16.04
C GLU A 25 15.57 -3.24 -16.31
N LYS A 26 16.63 -2.79 -15.60
CA LYS A 26 17.97 -3.36 -15.69
C LYS A 26 18.55 -3.50 -14.27
N ASN A 27 18.89 -4.73 -13.86
CA ASN A 27 19.51 -5.04 -12.56
C ASN A 27 20.84 -5.79 -12.78
N TYR A 28 21.81 -5.59 -11.88
CA TYR A 28 23.11 -6.29 -11.76
C TYR A 28 23.42 -6.50 -10.26
N PRO A 29 24.02 -7.64 -9.79
CA PRO A 29 25.05 -8.52 -10.39
C PRO A 29 24.57 -9.80 -11.10
N GLY A 30 23.27 -9.99 -11.29
CA GLY A 30 22.69 -10.96 -12.23
C GLY A 30 21.82 -10.21 -13.24
N ALA A 31 21.83 -10.64 -14.51
CA ALA A 31 21.08 -9.95 -15.55
C ALA A 31 19.62 -10.46 -15.60
N ALA A 32 18.66 -9.56 -15.79
CA ALA A 32 17.30 -9.91 -16.14
C ALA A 32 16.97 -9.32 -17.52
N PHE A 33 16.35 -10.11 -18.38
CA PHE A 33 15.97 -9.71 -19.74
C PHE A 33 14.48 -9.95 -19.96
N GLY A 34 13.86 -9.05 -20.71
CA GLY A 34 12.44 -9.09 -21.00
C GLY A 34 11.65 -8.12 -20.14
N SER A 35 10.35 -8.34 -19.99
CA SER A 35 9.46 -7.37 -19.36
C SER A 35 9.48 -7.46 -17.84
N SER A 36 9.61 -6.31 -17.18
CA SER A 36 9.67 -6.20 -15.72
C SER A 36 8.34 -6.40 -15.00
N VAL A 37 7.23 -6.29 -15.73
CA VAL A 37 5.91 -6.15 -15.11
C VAL A 37 5.18 -7.49 -15.05
N THR A 38 4.88 -7.91 -13.81
CA THR A 38 3.79 -8.85 -13.51
C THR A 38 2.41 -8.24 -13.72
N GLY A 39 2.34 -6.94 -14.07
CA GLY A 39 1.13 -6.23 -14.44
C GLY A 39 1.14 -5.62 -15.83
N GLY A 40 0.03 -4.99 -16.18
CA GLY A 40 -0.16 -4.40 -17.50
C GLY A 40 0.09 -2.89 -17.53
N LEU A 41 0.14 -2.30 -18.73
CA LEU A 41 -0.13 -0.88 -18.86
C LEU A 41 -1.60 -0.65 -18.49
N GLU A 42 -1.82 0.24 -17.54
CA GLU A 42 -3.15 0.60 -17.06
C GLU A 42 -3.47 2.04 -17.47
N GLY A 43 -4.71 2.27 -17.80
CA GLY A 43 -5.21 3.59 -18.12
C GLY A 43 -6.69 3.71 -17.85
N GLU A 44 -7.14 4.93 -17.58
CA GLU A 44 -8.54 5.24 -17.39
C GLU A 44 -8.89 6.45 -18.26
N THR A 45 -9.98 6.35 -19.02
CA THR A 45 -10.55 7.49 -19.73
C THR A 45 -11.97 7.70 -19.25
N ASN A 46 -12.26 8.92 -18.80
CA ASN A 46 -13.56 9.27 -18.25
C ASN A 46 -14.23 10.36 -19.07
N PHE A 47 -15.45 10.08 -19.50
CA PHE A 47 -16.36 11.07 -20.06
C PHE A 47 -17.51 11.31 -19.08
N TYR A 48 -17.67 12.55 -18.63
CA TYR A 48 -18.71 12.94 -17.69
C TYR A 48 -19.72 13.87 -18.35
N PHE A 49 -21.01 13.58 -18.14
CA PHE A 49 -22.09 14.53 -18.32
C PHE A 49 -22.71 14.81 -16.96
N THR A 50 -22.72 16.07 -16.54
CA THR A 50 -23.28 16.48 -15.25
C THR A 50 -24.22 17.65 -15.45
N ASP A 51 -25.40 17.58 -14.86
CA ASP A 51 -26.37 18.67 -14.85
C ASP A 51 -26.93 18.86 -13.43
N SER A 52 -27.28 20.11 -13.10
CA SER A 52 -27.98 20.42 -11.87
C SER A 52 -28.91 21.62 -12.04
N PHE A 53 -30.14 21.45 -11.61
CA PHE A 53 -31.18 22.46 -11.60
C PHE A 53 -31.40 22.95 -10.18
N THR A 54 -31.57 24.26 -10.01
CA THR A 54 -31.89 24.87 -8.72
C THR A 54 -33.19 25.65 -8.84
N LEU A 55 -34.14 25.39 -7.95
CA LEU A 55 -35.39 26.12 -7.80
C LEU A 55 -35.44 26.75 -6.42
N VAL A 56 -35.59 28.07 -6.38
CA VAL A 56 -35.87 28.80 -5.15
C VAL A 56 -37.33 29.21 -5.16
N LYS A 57 -38.12 28.71 -4.22
CA LYS A 57 -39.54 29.06 -4.07
C LYS A 57 -39.89 29.19 -2.60
N GLY A 58 -40.24 30.40 -2.19
CA GLY A 58 -40.58 30.70 -0.81
C GLY A 58 -39.39 30.41 0.13
N ARG A 59 -39.59 29.46 1.05
CA ARG A 59 -38.59 29.04 2.05
C ARG A 59 -37.76 27.83 1.64
N HIS A 60 -37.93 27.33 0.42
CA HIS A 60 -37.24 26.16 -0.10
C HIS A 60 -36.26 26.58 -1.20
N GLN A 61 -35.05 26.04 -1.13
CA GLN A 61 -34.10 26.01 -2.22
C GLN A 61 -33.82 24.54 -2.54
N VAL A 62 -34.52 24.04 -3.55
CA VAL A 62 -34.39 22.67 -4.02
C VAL A 62 -33.34 22.63 -5.12
N LYS A 63 -32.34 21.77 -5.00
CA LYS A 63 -31.39 21.47 -6.06
C LYS A 63 -31.46 19.98 -6.38
N LEU A 64 -31.75 19.66 -7.62
CA LEU A 64 -31.76 18.30 -8.14
C LEU A 64 -30.80 18.20 -9.32
N GLY A 65 -30.19 17.05 -9.51
CA GLY A 65 -29.23 16.90 -10.58
C GLY A 65 -28.73 15.48 -10.67
N GLY A 66 -27.83 15.27 -11.62
CA GLY A 66 -27.28 13.97 -11.86
C GLY A 66 -25.97 14.04 -12.61
N GLN A 67 -25.29 12.91 -12.58
CA GLN A 67 -24.07 12.67 -13.32
C GLN A 67 -24.22 11.33 -14.04
N LEU A 68 -23.87 11.31 -15.32
CA LEU A 68 -23.60 10.12 -16.08
C LEU A 68 -22.11 10.11 -16.42
N ALA A 69 -21.43 9.02 -16.11
CA ALA A 69 -20.02 8.85 -16.38
C ALA A 69 -19.82 7.60 -17.24
N ARG A 70 -19.17 7.74 -18.39
CA ARG A 70 -18.60 6.60 -19.11
C ARG A 70 -17.14 6.49 -18.70
N VAL A 71 -16.84 5.46 -17.92
CA VAL A 71 -15.51 5.17 -17.39
C VAL A 71 -14.97 3.98 -18.16
N THR A 72 -13.87 4.16 -18.89
CA THR A 72 -13.25 3.11 -19.71
C THR A 72 -11.92 2.72 -19.11
N MET A 73 -11.80 1.46 -18.72
CA MET A 73 -10.55 0.85 -18.31
C MET A 73 -9.76 0.46 -19.55
N TYR A 74 -8.46 0.71 -19.50
CA TYR A 74 -7.45 0.14 -20.38
C TYR A 74 -6.56 -0.75 -19.53
N MET A 75 -6.43 -2.01 -19.92
CA MET A 75 -5.47 -2.92 -19.30
C MET A 75 -4.76 -3.72 -20.36
N ASP A 76 -3.44 -3.75 -20.29
CA ASP A 76 -2.59 -4.37 -21.30
C ASP A 76 -1.44 -5.14 -20.66
N ILE A 77 -1.62 -6.44 -20.55
CA ILE A 77 -0.65 -7.38 -19.99
C ILE A 77 0.36 -7.88 -21.04
N ASP A 78 0.43 -7.30 -22.26
CA ASP A 78 1.38 -7.68 -23.32
C ASP A 78 2.82 -7.73 -22.79
N GLY A 79 3.19 -6.80 -21.91
CA GLY A 79 4.46 -6.83 -21.21
C GLY A 79 4.68 -8.14 -20.44
N SER A 80 3.75 -8.54 -19.57
CA SER A 80 3.87 -9.79 -18.79
C SER A 80 3.93 -11.03 -19.69
N GLN A 81 3.42 -10.90 -20.92
CA GLN A 81 3.56 -11.87 -21.99
C GLN A 81 4.77 -11.60 -22.89
N LYS A 82 5.93 -11.16 -22.38
CA LYS A 82 7.20 -11.17 -23.16
C LYS A 82 8.31 -11.94 -22.49
N ALA A 83 7.95 -12.71 -21.46
CA ALA A 83 8.84 -13.38 -20.53
C ALA A 83 9.83 -12.44 -19.82
N ARG A 84 10.23 -12.86 -18.63
CA ARG A 84 11.30 -12.29 -17.83
C ARG A 84 12.28 -13.40 -17.53
N TRP A 85 13.40 -13.37 -18.21
CA TRP A 85 14.51 -14.28 -18.01
C TRP A 85 15.42 -13.73 -16.95
N GLY A 86 15.82 -14.54 -15.98
CA GLY A 86 16.79 -14.14 -14.96
C GLY A 86 18.03 -15.01 -15.00
N PHE A 87 19.18 -14.38 -14.90
CA PHE A 87 20.50 -14.98 -14.96
C PHE A 87 21.23 -14.70 -13.65
N THR A 88 22.05 -15.66 -13.21
CA THR A 88 22.88 -15.49 -12.01
C THR A 88 24.15 -14.69 -12.27
N SER A 89 24.49 -14.40 -13.52
CA SER A 89 25.66 -13.58 -13.88
C SER A 89 25.45 -12.85 -15.20
N ASP A 90 26.12 -11.71 -15.38
CA ASP A 90 26.14 -10.95 -16.64
C ASP A 90 27.14 -11.56 -17.64
N ARG A 91 26.86 -12.79 -18.08
CA ARG A 91 27.65 -13.50 -19.09
C ARG A 91 26.91 -13.50 -20.42
N VAL A 92 27.66 -13.52 -21.51
CA VAL A 92 27.08 -13.79 -22.84
C VAL A 92 26.51 -15.21 -22.81
N PHE A 93 25.24 -15.34 -23.20
CA PHE A 93 24.59 -16.64 -23.32
C PHE A 93 25.37 -17.53 -24.31
N ASN A 94 25.71 -18.74 -23.86
CA ASN A 94 26.38 -19.75 -24.64
C ASN A 94 25.78 -21.12 -24.28
N ILE A 95 25.13 -21.76 -25.24
CA ILE A 95 24.51 -23.07 -25.05
C ILE A 95 25.50 -24.17 -24.63
N ASN A 96 26.81 -23.97 -24.81
CA ASN A 96 27.84 -24.91 -24.38
C ASN A 96 28.44 -24.57 -23.00
N ASP A 97 28.03 -23.46 -22.38
CA ASP A 97 28.44 -23.05 -21.04
C ASP A 97 27.23 -23.02 -20.10
N PRO A 98 27.02 -24.05 -19.25
CA PRO A 98 25.93 -24.09 -18.29
C PRO A 98 25.92 -22.92 -17.29
N ALA A 99 27.04 -22.25 -17.06
CA ALA A 99 27.10 -21.08 -16.19
C ALA A 99 26.49 -19.82 -16.83
N SER A 100 26.19 -19.86 -18.14
CA SER A 100 25.51 -18.79 -18.88
C SER A 100 23.98 -19.00 -19.01
N TYR A 101 23.45 -20.13 -18.51
CA TYR A 101 22.05 -20.48 -18.68
C TYR A 101 21.11 -19.59 -17.85
N PRO A 102 19.88 -19.33 -18.34
CA PRO A 102 18.86 -18.71 -17.53
C PRO A 102 18.52 -19.59 -16.31
N THR A 103 18.36 -18.94 -15.17
CA THR A 103 18.04 -19.57 -13.88
C THR A 103 16.59 -19.36 -13.46
N THR A 104 15.95 -18.32 -14.01
CA THR A 104 14.53 -18.05 -13.79
C THR A 104 13.85 -17.68 -15.11
N LEU A 105 12.55 -17.96 -15.16
CA LEU A 105 11.66 -17.55 -16.23
C LEU A 105 10.32 -17.18 -15.61
N SER A 106 9.83 -15.98 -15.86
CA SER A 106 8.48 -15.57 -15.44
C SER A 106 7.71 -14.97 -16.61
N LEU A 107 6.49 -15.43 -16.84
CA LEU A 107 5.60 -14.92 -17.90
C LEU A 107 4.14 -15.17 -17.54
N ALA A 108 3.27 -14.38 -18.15
CA ALA A 108 1.88 -14.72 -18.33
C ALA A 108 1.63 -15.23 -19.75
N ILE A 109 0.58 -16.02 -19.91
CA ILE A 109 -0.04 -16.32 -21.20
C ILE A 109 -1.52 -15.98 -21.05
N GLY A 110 -2.06 -15.30 -22.06
CA GLY A 110 -3.50 -15.14 -22.21
C GLY A 110 -3.88 -13.96 -23.09
N THR A 111 -4.96 -13.29 -22.72
CA THR A 111 -5.48 -12.15 -23.49
C THR A 111 -4.62 -10.93 -23.22
N ALA A 112 -3.91 -10.44 -24.23
CA ALA A 112 -2.92 -9.37 -24.06
C ALA A 112 -3.52 -8.07 -23.56
N LYS A 113 -4.76 -7.78 -23.92
CA LYS A 113 -5.35 -6.47 -23.70
C LYS A 113 -6.84 -6.57 -23.52
N ASP A 114 -7.34 -5.74 -22.62
CA ASP A 114 -8.75 -5.47 -22.44
C ASP A 114 -9.01 -3.95 -22.43
N ILE A 115 -10.09 -3.57 -23.10
CA ILE A 115 -10.62 -2.21 -23.05
C ILE A 115 -12.11 -2.37 -22.79
N GLU A 116 -12.52 -2.07 -21.56
CA GLU A 116 -13.90 -2.22 -21.14
C GLU A 116 -14.42 -0.91 -20.57
N GLY A 117 -15.60 -0.51 -21.04
CA GLY A 117 -16.26 0.70 -20.59
C GLY A 117 -17.52 0.40 -19.81
N HIS A 118 -17.66 1.04 -18.65
CA HIS A 118 -18.87 1.00 -17.84
C HIS A 118 -19.51 2.37 -17.77
N THR A 119 -20.84 2.36 -17.77
CA THR A 119 -21.62 3.56 -17.58
C THR A 119 -22.08 3.60 -16.13
N ASN A 120 -21.60 4.59 -15.40
CA ASN A 120 -21.94 4.85 -14.01
C ASN A 120 -22.89 6.04 -13.96
N GLY A 121 -23.79 6.04 -12.98
CA GLY A 121 -24.84 7.03 -12.88
C GLY A 121 -25.08 7.43 -11.44
N GLY A 122 -25.30 8.72 -11.21
CA GLY A 122 -25.68 9.24 -9.91
C GLY A 122 -26.80 10.26 -10.06
N LEU A 123 -27.82 10.17 -9.23
CA LEU A 123 -28.89 11.16 -9.13
C LEU A 123 -28.92 11.71 -7.71
N PHE A 124 -29.20 13.00 -7.57
CA PHE A 124 -29.38 13.61 -6.26
C PHE A 124 -30.52 14.61 -6.25
N VAL A 125 -31.10 14.76 -5.07
CA VAL A 125 -31.99 15.85 -4.71
C VAL A 125 -31.58 16.37 -3.34
N GLN A 126 -31.54 17.69 -3.18
CA GLN A 126 -31.39 18.33 -1.90
C GLN A 126 -32.37 19.49 -1.76
N ASP A 127 -32.82 19.75 -0.55
CA ASP A 127 -33.65 20.89 -0.19
C ASP A 127 -33.02 21.62 1.00
N THR A 128 -32.66 22.89 0.79
CA THR A 128 -32.37 23.82 1.88
C THR A 128 -33.67 24.50 2.27
N TRP A 129 -34.26 24.05 3.36
CA TRP A 129 -35.56 24.49 3.84
C TRP A 129 -35.44 25.36 5.08
N GLN A 130 -35.71 26.65 4.94
CA GLN A 130 -35.82 27.58 6.06
C GLN A 130 -37.19 27.42 6.74
N ILE A 131 -37.37 26.39 7.57
CA ILE A 131 -38.63 26.13 8.30
C ILE A 131 -39.10 27.39 9.04
N ARG A 132 -38.17 28.10 9.70
CA ARG A 132 -38.39 29.38 10.38
C ARG A 132 -37.23 30.33 10.09
N ASN A 133 -37.40 31.61 10.39
CA ASN A 133 -36.34 32.63 10.19
C ASN A 133 -35.06 32.38 11.01
N ASN A 134 -35.10 31.41 11.91
CA ASN A 134 -34.00 31.01 12.77
C ASN A 134 -33.69 29.51 12.67
N LEU A 135 -34.30 28.76 11.75
CA LEU A 135 -34.14 27.31 11.64
C LEU A 135 -34.15 26.88 10.18
N THR A 136 -33.03 26.33 9.73
CA THR A 136 -32.85 25.78 8.39
C THR A 136 -32.51 24.30 8.47
N LEU A 137 -33.18 23.48 7.68
CA LEU A 137 -32.80 22.09 7.43
C LEU A 137 -32.18 21.96 6.04
N ASN A 138 -31.19 21.10 5.93
CA ASN A 138 -30.61 20.66 4.67
C ASN A 138 -30.94 19.18 4.52
N LEU A 139 -31.90 18.86 3.66
CA LEU A 139 -32.29 17.48 3.37
C LEU A 139 -31.62 17.08 2.08
N GLY A 140 -31.00 15.90 2.03
CA GLY A 140 -30.32 15.41 0.84
C GLY A 140 -30.52 13.92 0.66
N LEU A 141 -30.69 13.49 -0.58
CA LEU A 141 -30.68 12.10 -0.98
C LEU A 141 -29.88 11.98 -2.27
N ARG A 142 -28.97 11.02 -2.30
CA ARG A 142 -28.22 10.65 -3.50
C ARG A 142 -28.34 9.15 -3.73
N TYR A 143 -28.45 8.75 -4.97
CA TYR A 143 -28.38 7.36 -5.40
C TYR A 143 -27.28 7.25 -6.45
N ASP A 144 -26.34 6.35 -6.23
CA ASP A 144 -25.23 6.08 -7.15
C ASP A 144 -25.29 4.63 -7.65
N VAL A 145 -24.83 4.40 -8.86
CA VAL A 145 -24.57 3.07 -9.42
C VAL A 145 -23.18 3.09 -10.00
N ASP A 146 -22.32 2.23 -9.47
CA ASP A 146 -20.98 2.01 -9.97
C ASP A 146 -20.91 0.63 -10.63
N ASN A 147 -20.93 0.61 -11.96
CA ASN A 147 -20.80 -0.61 -12.75
C ASN A 147 -19.34 -0.94 -13.07
N SER A 148 -18.37 -0.12 -12.64
CA SER A 148 -16.95 -0.44 -12.85
C SER A 148 -16.55 -1.72 -12.14
N ILE A 149 -17.23 -2.14 -11.06
CA ILE A 149 -16.95 -3.43 -10.39
C ILE A 149 -17.26 -4.66 -11.25
N LEU A 150 -17.98 -4.51 -12.36
CA LEU A 150 -18.33 -5.61 -13.26
C LEU A 150 -17.22 -5.91 -14.27
N THR A 151 -16.17 -5.09 -14.33
CA THR A 151 -15.10 -5.25 -15.30
C THR A 151 -14.49 -6.65 -15.18
N GLY A 152 -14.35 -7.32 -16.32
CA GLY A 152 -13.81 -8.66 -16.41
C GLY A 152 -14.84 -9.79 -16.30
N ASN A 153 -16.11 -9.53 -15.96
CA ASN A 153 -17.15 -10.56 -15.97
C ASN A 153 -17.24 -11.30 -17.32
N GLN A 154 -17.04 -10.58 -18.43
CA GLN A 154 -17.03 -11.15 -19.79
C GLN A 154 -15.98 -12.27 -20.01
N PHE A 155 -14.95 -12.37 -19.16
CA PHE A 155 -13.91 -13.41 -19.24
C PHE A 155 -14.16 -14.60 -18.31
N VAL A 156 -15.12 -14.51 -17.39
CA VAL A 156 -15.36 -15.52 -16.33
C VAL A 156 -15.69 -16.88 -16.92
N ASP A 157 -16.64 -16.95 -17.86
CA ASP A 157 -17.07 -18.21 -18.44
C ASP A 157 -15.97 -18.89 -19.24
N ALA A 158 -15.26 -18.13 -20.08
CA ALA A 158 -14.14 -18.63 -20.87
C ALA A 158 -12.99 -19.13 -19.97
N TYR A 159 -12.70 -18.43 -18.88
CA TYR A 159 -11.71 -18.86 -17.88
C TYR A 159 -12.15 -20.16 -17.20
N ASN A 160 -13.39 -20.22 -16.71
CA ASN A 160 -13.94 -21.40 -16.03
C ASN A 160 -13.92 -22.65 -16.92
N GLN A 161 -14.32 -22.52 -18.19
CA GLN A 161 -14.27 -23.63 -19.16
C GLN A 161 -12.84 -24.17 -19.32
N ARG A 162 -11.86 -23.28 -19.45
CA ARG A 162 -10.43 -23.66 -19.57
C ARG A 162 -9.89 -24.29 -18.29
N PHE A 163 -10.27 -23.75 -17.13
CA PHE A 163 -9.86 -24.27 -15.83
C PHE A 163 -10.37 -25.70 -15.63
N VAL A 164 -11.67 -25.93 -15.85
CA VAL A 164 -12.29 -27.26 -15.71
C VAL A 164 -11.70 -28.25 -16.72
N ALA A 165 -11.43 -27.83 -17.95
CA ALA A 165 -10.77 -28.69 -18.94
C ALA A 165 -9.34 -29.10 -18.53
N ALA A 166 -8.60 -28.23 -17.81
CA ALA A 166 -7.22 -28.47 -17.42
C ALA A 166 -7.07 -29.19 -16.07
N PHE A 167 -7.96 -28.94 -15.11
CA PHE A 167 -7.83 -29.41 -13.71
C PHE A 167 -9.01 -30.27 -13.23
N GLY A 168 -10.10 -30.34 -14.00
CA GLY A 168 -11.35 -30.95 -13.56
C GLY A 168 -12.05 -30.16 -12.43
N GLY A 169 -13.10 -30.75 -11.85
CA GLY A 169 -13.82 -30.15 -10.72
C GLY A 169 -14.79 -29.02 -11.11
N PRO A 170 -15.33 -28.30 -10.11
CA PRO A 170 -16.26 -27.20 -10.34
C PRO A 170 -15.54 -25.93 -10.86
N ALA A 171 -16.31 -25.08 -11.54
CA ALA A 171 -15.87 -23.76 -11.96
C ALA A 171 -15.43 -22.90 -10.75
N PRO A 172 -14.21 -22.34 -10.74
CA PRO A 172 -13.68 -21.62 -9.58
C PRO A 172 -14.19 -20.17 -9.43
N LEU A 173 -14.68 -19.57 -10.52
CA LEU A 173 -15.13 -18.17 -10.56
C LEU A 173 -16.64 -18.04 -10.71
N THR A 174 -17.16 -16.92 -10.24
CA THR A 174 -18.54 -16.48 -10.40
C THR A 174 -18.52 -15.00 -10.75
N GLU A 175 -19.41 -14.57 -11.63
CA GLU A 175 -19.52 -13.16 -12.03
C GLU A 175 -19.91 -12.27 -10.86
N VAL A 176 -19.29 -11.09 -10.81
CA VAL A 176 -19.60 -10.03 -9.87
C VAL A 176 -20.98 -9.46 -10.19
N GLN A 177 -21.81 -9.31 -9.17
CA GLN A 177 -23.15 -8.74 -9.32
C GLN A 177 -23.13 -7.22 -9.18
N ARG A 178 -24.09 -6.56 -9.83
CA ARG A 178 -24.25 -5.11 -9.70
C ARG A 178 -24.63 -4.73 -8.28
N ASP A 179 -23.92 -3.74 -7.74
CA ASP A 179 -24.28 -3.10 -6.49
C ASP A 179 -25.26 -1.94 -6.74
N LEU A 180 -26.54 -2.18 -6.43
CA LEU A 180 -27.66 -1.28 -6.71
C LEU A 180 -28.26 -0.67 -5.42
N ASN A 181 -27.61 -0.82 -4.27
CA ASN A 181 -28.16 -0.37 -2.99
C ASN A 181 -27.47 0.89 -2.43
N ASN A 182 -26.75 1.63 -3.28
CA ASN A 182 -25.94 2.77 -2.90
C ASN A 182 -26.77 4.06 -2.73
N VAL A 183 -27.61 4.06 -1.71
CA VAL A 183 -28.48 5.18 -1.31
C VAL A 183 -27.81 5.97 -0.19
N ALA A 184 -27.46 7.22 -0.47
CA ALA A 184 -26.75 8.13 0.40
C ALA A 184 -27.67 9.25 0.94
N PRO A 185 -28.44 9.00 2.02
CA PRO A 185 -29.20 10.06 2.69
C PRO A 185 -28.25 11.00 3.44
N ARG A 186 -28.63 12.28 3.48
CA ARG A 186 -27.92 13.35 4.17
C ARG A 186 -28.92 14.26 4.85
N LEU A 187 -28.62 14.63 6.08
CA LEU A 187 -29.41 15.56 6.89
C LEU A 187 -28.48 16.60 7.49
N GLY A 188 -28.88 17.85 7.42
CA GLY A 188 -28.22 18.98 8.07
C GLY A 188 -29.23 19.90 8.75
N LEU A 189 -28.76 20.61 9.75
CA LEU A 189 -29.51 21.50 10.61
C LEU A 189 -28.65 22.73 10.89
N VAL A 190 -29.23 23.91 10.74
CA VAL A 190 -28.67 25.18 11.24
C VAL A 190 -29.76 25.89 12.02
N TRP A 191 -29.51 26.16 13.29
CA TRP A 191 -30.48 26.75 14.21
C TRP A 191 -29.87 27.92 14.99
N LEU A 192 -30.61 29.02 15.02
CA LEU A 192 -30.32 30.21 15.81
C LEU A 192 -31.32 30.24 16.99
N PRO A 193 -31.02 29.56 18.12
CA PRO A 193 -31.98 29.39 19.22
C PRO A 193 -32.34 30.69 19.93
N THR A 194 -31.45 31.68 19.91
CA THR A 194 -31.59 32.93 20.65
C THR A 194 -32.19 34.04 19.78
N SER A 195 -32.96 34.92 20.41
CA SER A 195 -33.58 36.08 19.73
C SER A 195 -32.55 37.07 19.20
N ASP A 196 -31.40 37.20 19.87
CA ASP A 196 -30.26 38.02 19.46
C ASP A 196 -29.43 37.42 18.31
N ARG A 197 -29.72 36.17 17.91
CA ARG A 197 -29.01 35.39 16.88
C ARG A 197 -27.50 35.25 17.09
N ARG A 198 -27.00 35.46 18.30
CA ARG A 198 -25.57 35.30 18.64
C ARG A 198 -25.15 33.85 18.80
N THR A 199 -26.11 32.96 19.04
CA THR A 199 -25.85 31.51 19.13
C THR A 199 -26.28 30.84 17.83
N THR A 200 -25.37 30.07 17.22
CA THR A 200 -25.65 29.19 16.08
C THR A 200 -25.34 27.75 16.46
N VAL A 201 -26.31 26.86 16.30
CA VAL A 201 -26.15 25.41 16.43
C VAL A 201 -26.17 24.81 15.03
N ARG A 202 -25.18 23.98 14.72
CA ARG A 202 -25.07 23.26 13.44
C ARG A 202 -24.98 21.77 13.72
N GLY A 203 -25.60 20.97 12.88
CA GLY A 203 -25.47 19.52 12.93
C GLY A 203 -25.69 18.93 11.55
N SER A 204 -24.96 17.88 11.21
CA SER A 204 -25.22 17.12 9.99
C SER A 204 -24.80 15.67 10.14
N GLY A 205 -25.39 14.82 9.32
CA GLY A 205 -24.98 13.44 9.18
C GLY A 205 -25.37 12.88 7.82
N GLY A 206 -24.63 11.89 7.36
CA GLY A 206 -24.93 11.25 6.08
C GLY A 206 -24.07 10.03 5.80
N ILE A 207 -24.47 9.33 4.74
CA ILE A 207 -23.73 8.21 4.15
C ILE A 207 -23.03 8.70 2.89
N PHE A 208 -21.79 8.26 2.70
CA PHE A 208 -20.95 8.63 1.55
C PHE A 208 -20.27 7.37 1.01
N TYR A 209 -20.68 6.95 -0.19
CA TYR A 209 -20.06 5.84 -0.91
C TYR A 209 -18.76 6.29 -1.57
N ASP A 210 -17.82 5.37 -1.64
CA ASP A 210 -16.62 5.50 -2.45
C ASP A 210 -16.95 5.35 -3.94
N GLN A 211 -15.96 5.59 -4.80
CA GLN A 211 -16.03 5.24 -6.21
C GLN A 211 -15.01 4.14 -6.50
N SER A 212 -15.41 3.12 -7.26
CA SER A 212 -14.51 2.10 -7.75
C SER A 212 -13.58 2.69 -8.81
N HIS A 213 -12.41 3.15 -8.37
CA HIS A 213 -11.25 3.29 -9.25
C HIS A 213 -10.78 1.86 -9.59
N PHE A 214 -10.49 1.57 -10.86
CA PHE A 214 -10.25 0.20 -11.36
C PHE A 214 -9.16 -0.61 -10.62
N ASN A 215 -8.42 0.03 -9.71
CA ASN A 215 -7.61 -0.58 -8.67
C ASN A 215 -8.23 -1.83 -8.00
N TYR A 216 -9.55 -1.86 -7.78
CA TYR A 216 -10.22 -3.03 -7.18
C TYR A 216 -10.27 -4.23 -8.13
N ASN A 217 -10.39 -3.98 -9.44
CA ASN A 217 -10.46 -5.00 -10.47
C ASN A 217 -9.08 -5.39 -10.98
N ASP A 218 -8.07 -4.53 -10.88
CA ASP A 218 -6.75 -4.75 -11.45
C ASP A 218 -6.21 -6.15 -11.12
N VAL A 219 -6.04 -6.43 -9.83
CA VAL A 219 -5.52 -7.72 -9.38
C VAL A 219 -6.33 -8.89 -9.93
N TYR A 220 -7.66 -8.78 -10.01
CA TYR A 220 -8.50 -9.86 -10.54
C TYR A 220 -8.34 -10.03 -12.06
N ILE A 221 -8.39 -8.93 -12.81
CA ILE A 221 -8.35 -8.95 -14.27
C ILE A 221 -6.94 -9.32 -14.74
N ASN A 222 -5.94 -8.61 -14.27
CA ASN A 222 -4.55 -8.86 -14.58
C ASN A 222 -4.11 -10.24 -14.07
N GLN A 223 -4.46 -10.62 -12.83
CA GLN A 223 -3.90 -11.85 -12.27
C GLN A 223 -4.63 -13.14 -12.65
N THR A 224 -5.91 -13.08 -12.99
CA THR A 224 -6.71 -14.28 -13.23
C THR A 224 -7.30 -14.31 -14.64
N LEU A 225 -8.00 -13.25 -15.03
CA LEU A 225 -8.84 -13.27 -16.23
C LEU A 225 -8.04 -13.12 -17.53
N LEU A 226 -7.15 -12.13 -17.60
CA LEU A 226 -6.31 -11.90 -18.78
C LEU A 226 -5.12 -12.84 -18.80
N ALA A 227 -4.45 -13.02 -17.66
CA ALA A 227 -3.34 -13.97 -17.52
C ALA A 227 -3.85 -15.37 -17.16
N ILE A 228 -4.51 -16.05 -18.11
CA ILE A 228 -5.10 -17.38 -17.91
C ILE A 228 -4.11 -18.44 -17.43
N ARG A 229 -2.80 -18.24 -17.65
CA ARG A 229 -1.71 -19.00 -17.03
C ARG A 229 -0.56 -18.08 -16.69
N ARG A 230 0.05 -18.29 -15.52
CA ARG A 230 1.37 -17.75 -15.21
C ARG A 230 2.35 -18.88 -15.01
N TYR A 231 3.50 -18.74 -15.65
CA TYR A 231 4.66 -19.57 -15.37
C TYR A 231 5.65 -18.71 -14.60
N SER A 232 6.07 -19.21 -13.46
CA SER A 232 7.18 -18.66 -12.70
C SER A 232 8.06 -19.83 -12.33
N PHE A 233 9.26 -19.86 -12.90
CA PHE A 233 10.24 -20.89 -12.69
C PHE A 233 11.47 -20.29 -12.04
N ASN A 234 11.97 -20.97 -11.01
CA ASN A 234 13.25 -20.66 -10.41
C ASN A 234 13.99 -21.97 -10.15
N SER A 235 15.16 -22.11 -10.78
CA SER A 235 15.97 -23.34 -10.70
C SER A 235 16.34 -23.74 -9.26
N ASN A 236 16.40 -22.79 -8.33
CA ASN A 236 16.79 -23.01 -6.94
C ASN A 236 15.59 -23.08 -5.97
N ASP A 237 14.36 -22.98 -6.45
CA ASP A 237 13.15 -23.02 -5.64
C ASP A 237 12.35 -24.30 -5.94
N SER A 238 12.14 -25.11 -4.90
CA SER A 238 11.45 -26.39 -5.00
C SER A 238 9.97 -26.28 -5.37
N THR A 239 9.36 -25.11 -5.14
CA THR A 239 7.93 -24.88 -5.40
C THR A 239 7.66 -24.47 -6.85
N THR A 240 8.65 -23.87 -7.50
CA THR A 240 8.54 -23.32 -8.85
C THR A 240 9.40 -24.05 -9.88
N ASN A 241 10.21 -25.04 -9.47
CA ASN A 241 10.95 -25.90 -10.39
C ASN A 241 10.10 -27.15 -10.76
N PRO A 242 9.59 -27.27 -12.01
CA PRO A 242 8.78 -28.41 -12.42
C PRO A 242 9.58 -29.73 -12.50
N PHE A 243 10.91 -29.66 -12.43
CA PHE A 243 11.80 -30.82 -12.40
C PHE A 243 12.34 -31.11 -10.99
N PHE A 244 11.77 -30.49 -9.94
CA PHE A 244 12.27 -30.63 -8.58
C PHE A 244 12.15 -32.07 -8.06
N ASN A 245 13.26 -32.58 -7.56
CA ASN A 245 13.38 -33.84 -6.85
C ASN A 245 14.14 -33.57 -5.54
N ALA A 246 13.50 -33.83 -4.40
CA ALA A 246 14.08 -33.60 -3.09
C ALA A 246 15.37 -34.42 -2.85
N ALA A 247 15.52 -35.56 -3.53
CA ALA A 247 16.71 -36.41 -3.44
C ALA A 247 17.90 -35.88 -4.25
N ASP A 248 17.66 -35.02 -5.25
CA ASP A 248 18.72 -34.40 -6.07
C ASP A 248 18.40 -32.93 -6.41
N PRO A 249 18.48 -32.00 -5.43
CA PRO A 249 18.17 -30.60 -5.67
C PRO A 249 19.09 -29.94 -6.71
N ALA A 250 20.37 -30.35 -6.75
CA ALA A 250 21.35 -29.80 -7.67
C ALA A 250 21.08 -30.23 -9.12
N GLY A 251 20.79 -31.52 -9.35
CA GLY A 251 20.40 -32.02 -10.66
C GLY A 251 19.07 -31.46 -11.15
N SER A 252 18.11 -31.24 -10.24
CA SER A 252 16.86 -30.52 -10.56
C SER A 252 17.10 -29.10 -11.02
N ALA A 253 18.00 -28.37 -10.36
CA ALA A 253 18.36 -27.01 -10.77
C ALA A 253 19.03 -27.00 -12.16
N LEU A 254 19.97 -27.92 -12.39
CA LEU A 254 20.65 -28.07 -13.68
C LEU A 254 19.67 -28.43 -14.81
N ARG A 255 18.71 -29.32 -14.54
CA ARG A 255 17.69 -29.73 -15.51
C ARG A 255 16.79 -28.58 -15.92
N LEU A 256 16.32 -27.76 -14.96
CA LEU A 256 15.55 -26.57 -15.29
C LEU A 256 16.38 -25.57 -16.09
N ARG A 257 17.63 -25.31 -15.69
CA ARG A 257 18.52 -24.38 -16.43
C ARG A 257 18.76 -24.85 -17.86
N ALA A 258 18.99 -26.14 -18.08
CA ALA A 258 19.16 -26.71 -19.41
C ALA A 258 17.88 -26.58 -20.26
N PHE A 259 16.72 -26.85 -19.68
CA PHE A 259 15.42 -26.63 -20.33
C PHE A 259 15.24 -25.16 -20.73
N LEU A 260 15.52 -24.22 -19.83
CA LEU A 260 15.43 -22.79 -20.11
C LEU A 260 16.43 -22.34 -21.19
N ALA A 261 17.66 -22.86 -21.16
CA ALA A 261 18.69 -22.53 -22.14
C ALA A 261 18.34 -22.97 -23.56
N GLN A 262 17.68 -24.11 -23.72
CA GLN A 262 17.24 -24.58 -25.05
C GLN A 262 16.18 -23.68 -25.69
N ASN A 263 15.43 -22.94 -24.87
CA ASN A 263 14.33 -22.10 -25.34
C ASN A 263 14.71 -20.63 -25.40
N PHE A 264 15.69 -20.16 -24.61
CA PHE A 264 16.12 -18.76 -24.62
C PHE A 264 16.62 -18.31 -26.01
N PRO A 265 16.23 -17.11 -26.49
CA PRO A 265 15.37 -16.09 -25.85
C PRO A 265 13.87 -16.27 -26.08
N ASP A 266 13.48 -17.31 -26.83
CA ASP A 266 12.12 -17.64 -27.20
C ASP A 266 11.36 -18.38 -26.08
N TRP A 267 10.08 -18.59 -26.31
CA TRP A 267 9.16 -19.15 -25.34
C TRP A 267 9.31 -20.66 -25.26
N PRO A 268 9.44 -21.24 -24.06
CA PRO A 268 9.40 -22.68 -23.94
C PRO A 268 8.09 -23.28 -24.41
N ASP A 269 8.17 -24.47 -24.99
CA ASP A 269 6.98 -25.30 -25.20
C ASP A 269 6.48 -25.85 -23.85
N PHE A 270 5.55 -25.11 -23.24
CA PHE A 270 4.95 -25.48 -21.96
C PHE A 270 4.00 -26.69 -22.07
N SER A 271 3.68 -27.20 -23.25
CA SER A 271 2.88 -28.43 -23.38
C SER A 271 3.59 -29.66 -22.80
N GLN A 272 4.92 -29.59 -22.74
CA GLN A 272 5.78 -30.63 -22.17
C GLN A 272 5.81 -30.58 -20.63
N LEU A 273 5.29 -29.50 -20.04
CA LEU A 273 5.17 -29.34 -18.61
C LEU A 273 3.71 -29.63 -18.22
N GLY A 274 3.50 -30.48 -17.22
CA GLY A 274 2.15 -30.76 -16.71
C GLY A 274 1.42 -29.47 -16.29
N ALA A 275 0.09 -29.52 -16.19
CA ALA A 275 -0.69 -28.36 -15.74
C ALA A 275 -0.24 -27.94 -14.33
N GLY A 276 0.61 -26.92 -14.25
CA GLY A 276 1.07 -26.35 -12.99
C GLY A 276 -0.10 -25.75 -12.19
N GLY A 277 0.05 -25.66 -10.87
CA GLY A 277 -0.96 -25.04 -10.01
C GLY A 277 -1.27 -23.61 -10.44
N GLN A 278 -2.54 -23.22 -10.34
CA GLN A 278 -2.98 -21.85 -10.62
C GLN A 278 -3.21 -21.06 -9.34
N PHE A 279 -2.81 -19.79 -9.38
CA PHE A 279 -3.21 -18.81 -8.39
C PHE A 279 -4.41 -18.03 -8.93
N ILE A 280 -5.51 -18.06 -8.18
CA ILE A 280 -6.76 -17.40 -8.55
C ILE A 280 -7.02 -16.27 -7.56
N SER A 281 -6.85 -15.04 -8.02
CA SER A 281 -7.46 -13.86 -7.41
C SER A 281 -8.90 -13.75 -7.91
N ARG A 282 -9.86 -13.42 -7.05
CA ARG A 282 -11.23 -13.14 -7.49
C ARG A 282 -11.84 -12.00 -6.68
N MET A 283 -12.67 -11.22 -7.34
CA MET A 283 -13.60 -10.34 -6.64
C MET A 283 -14.74 -11.18 -6.05
N ALA A 284 -15.24 -10.78 -4.87
CA ALA A 284 -16.40 -11.42 -4.28
C ALA A 284 -17.63 -11.21 -5.20
N PRO A 285 -18.45 -12.24 -5.48
CA PRO A 285 -19.62 -12.08 -6.34
C PRO A 285 -20.63 -11.05 -5.79
N ASP A 286 -20.66 -10.89 -4.47
CA ASP A 286 -21.49 -9.96 -3.71
C ASP A 286 -20.71 -8.72 -3.24
N PHE A 287 -19.65 -8.33 -3.96
CA PHE A 287 -18.86 -7.13 -3.64
C PHE A 287 -19.75 -5.89 -3.51
N ARG A 288 -19.53 -5.13 -2.44
CA ARG A 288 -20.23 -3.88 -2.15
C ARG A 288 -19.26 -2.72 -2.14
N ILE A 289 -19.69 -1.58 -2.64
CA ILE A 289 -18.89 -0.37 -2.62
C ILE A 289 -18.66 0.08 -1.17
N PRO A 290 -17.40 0.31 -0.75
CA PRO A 290 -17.11 0.82 0.59
C PRO A 290 -17.81 2.15 0.84
N TYR A 291 -18.23 2.41 2.08
CA TYR A 291 -18.87 3.67 2.43
C TYR A 291 -18.48 4.17 3.81
N THR A 292 -18.70 5.45 4.04
CA THR A 292 -18.50 6.11 5.34
C THR A 292 -19.81 6.68 5.87
N ILE A 293 -20.05 6.50 7.16
CA ILE A 293 -21.10 7.20 7.90
C ILE A 293 -20.42 8.34 8.65
N GLN A 294 -20.78 9.58 8.34
CA GLN A 294 -20.21 10.76 8.97
C GLN A 294 -21.28 11.52 9.75
N VAL A 295 -20.93 11.98 10.95
CA VAL A 295 -21.78 12.81 11.81
C VAL A 295 -20.94 13.97 12.33
N THR A 296 -21.47 15.17 12.21
CA THR A 296 -20.86 16.41 12.72
C THR A 296 -21.87 17.21 13.53
N GLY A 297 -21.41 17.85 14.58
CA GLY A 297 -22.22 18.73 15.41
C GLY A 297 -21.37 19.85 15.95
N GLY A 298 -21.92 21.06 16.01
CA GLY A 298 -21.15 22.21 16.46
C GLY A 298 -22.03 23.32 16.98
N LEU A 299 -21.44 24.14 17.84
CA LEU A 299 -22.05 25.33 18.42
C LEU A 299 -21.08 26.48 18.29
N THR A 300 -21.58 27.63 17.86
CA THR A 300 -20.87 28.90 17.85
C THR A 300 -21.68 29.90 18.66
N HIS A 301 -21.03 30.62 19.58
CA HIS A 301 -21.66 31.69 20.35
C HIS A 301 -20.81 32.96 20.28
N GLU A 302 -21.38 34.04 19.77
CA GLU A 302 -20.76 35.36 19.73
C GLU A 302 -20.95 36.08 21.07
N LEU A 303 -19.84 36.34 21.77
CA LEU A 303 -19.84 37.02 23.06
C LEU A 303 -19.97 38.54 22.90
N ARG A 304 -19.24 39.08 21.92
CA ARG A 304 -19.19 40.49 21.51
C ARG A 304 -18.87 40.57 20.03
N SER A 305 -19.09 41.74 19.42
CA SER A 305 -18.62 42.00 18.07
C SER A 305 -17.14 41.63 17.96
N ASN A 306 -16.83 40.67 17.09
CA ASN A 306 -15.50 40.12 16.81
C ASN A 306 -14.93 39.11 17.83
N VAL A 307 -15.71 38.67 18.82
CA VAL A 307 -15.30 37.61 19.77
C VAL A 307 -16.36 36.52 19.82
N TYR A 308 -16.01 35.31 19.41
CA TYR A 308 -16.88 34.14 19.47
C TYR A 308 -16.15 32.94 20.08
N VAL A 309 -16.93 32.01 20.61
CA VAL A 309 -16.47 30.69 21.04
C VAL A 309 -17.14 29.65 20.15
N GLN A 310 -16.37 28.66 19.73
CA GLN A 310 -16.86 27.58 18.88
C GLN A 310 -16.40 26.23 19.43
N ALA A 311 -17.29 25.26 19.42
CA ALA A 311 -16.99 23.86 19.74
C ALA A 311 -17.63 22.98 18.67
N ASP A 312 -16.86 22.05 18.09
CA ASP A 312 -17.33 21.11 17.08
C ASP A 312 -16.94 19.68 17.44
N TYR A 313 -17.76 18.73 17.00
CA TYR A 313 -17.58 17.30 17.12
C TYR A 313 -17.72 16.67 15.73
N VAL A 314 -16.81 15.74 15.40
CA VAL A 314 -16.83 14.99 14.15
C VAL A 314 -16.63 13.51 14.47
N HIS A 315 -17.49 12.66 13.91
CA HIS A 315 -17.38 11.21 13.96
C HIS A 315 -17.49 10.65 12.56
N SER A 316 -16.58 9.74 12.20
CA SER A 316 -16.60 9.02 10.92
C SER A 316 -16.36 7.54 11.17
N THR A 317 -17.20 6.69 10.58
CA THR A 317 -17.05 5.23 10.60
C THR A 317 -17.09 4.70 9.17
N GLY A 318 -16.02 4.03 8.74
CA GLY A 318 -15.98 3.29 7.48
C GLY A 318 -16.61 1.89 7.60
N LYS A 319 -17.25 1.44 6.53
CA LYS A 319 -17.90 0.12 6.39
C LYS A 319 -17.52 -0.49 5.04
N ASP A 320 -17.53 -1.82 5.01
CA ASP A 320 -17.26 -2.62 3.81
C ASP A 320 -15.93 -2.29 3.12
N ALA A 321 -14.91 -1.98 3.93
CA ALA A 321 -13.55 -1.74 3.43
C ALA A 321 -13.03 -2.96 2.67
N VAL A 322 -12.38 -2.72 1.53
CA VAL A 322 -11.81 -3.78 0.69
C VAL A 322 -10.69 -4.49 1.43
N LEU A 323 -10.76 -5.82 1.47
CA LEU A 323 -9.81 -6.68 2.15
C LEU A 323 -9.47 -7.87 1.25
N SER A 324 -8.19 -8.24 1.18
CA SER A 324 -7.78 -9.49 0.56
C SER A 324 -7.84 -10.61 1.59
N ARG A 325 -8.57 -11.69 1.26
CA ARG A 325 -8.67 -12.88 2.10
C ARG A 325 -8.15 -14.09 1.33
N ASN A 326 -7.20 -14.80 1.94
CA ASN A 326 -6.82 -16.12 1.45
C ASN A 326 -7.93 -17.13 1.83
N VAL A 327 -8.63 -17.64 0.81
CA VAL A 327 -9.73 -18.60 0.97
C VAL A 327 -9.26 -20.05 1.16
N ASN A 328 -7.96 -20.31 0.98
CA ASN A 328 -7.35 -21.61 1.22
C ASN A 328 -6.98 -21.83 2.69
N VAL A 329 -7.34 -20.89 3.58
CA VAL A 329 -7.09 -21.00 5.03
C VAL A 329 -8.21 -21.82 5.68
N GLN A 330 -7.89 -23.00 6.18
CA GLN A 330 -8.80 -23.79 7.01
C GLN A 330 -8.93 -23.19 8.41
N HIS A 331 -10.16 -23.07 8.89
CA HIS A 331 -10.50 -22.60 10.23
C HIS A 331 -10.12 -23.68 11.27
N VAL A 332 -9.17 -23.39 12.16
CA VAL A 332 -8.95 -24.18 13.38
C VAL A 332 -9.33 -23.29 14.58
N ALA A 333 -10.36 -23.67 15.33
CA ALA A 333 -10.80 -23.03 16.58
C ALA A 333 -11.40 -21.59 16.53
N GLY A 334 -11.84 -21.12 15.36
CA GLY A 334 -12.93 -20.14 15.20
C GLY A 334 -12.96 -18.85 16.05
N ARG A 335 -12.10 -17.85 15.80
CA ARG A 335 -12.32 -16.51 16.38
C ARG A 335 -11.65 -15.32 15.70
N PHE A 336 -12.41 -14.22 15.57
CA PHE A 336 -11.93 -12.82 15.46
C PHE A 336 -12.93 -11.86 16.17
N VAL A 337 -12.52 -11.01 17.14
CA VAL A 337 -13.34 -9.90 17.75
C VAL A 337 -12.49 -8.80 18.46
N THR A 338 -12.92 -7.52 18.48
CA THR A 338 -12.49 -6.42 19.40
C THR A 338 -13.64 -5.56 20.00
N ARG A 339 -13.62 -5.27 21.33
CA ARG A 339 -14.28 -4.13 22.04
C ARG A 339 -13.50 -3.78 23.35
N GLY A 340 -13.41 -2.49 23.68
CA GLY A 340 -12.39 -1.89 24.56
C GLY A 340 -12.39 -2.28 26.06
N SER A 341 -11.17 -2.55 26.54
CA SER A 341 -10.79 -2.85 27.92
C SER A 341 -10.13 -1.65 28.62
N LYS A 342 -10.25 -1.57 29.97
CA LYS A 342 -9.53 -0.57 30.82
C LYS A 342 -8.02 -0.75 30.79
N LEU A 343 -7.58 -1.95 30.43
CA LEU A 343 -6.20 -2.33 30.14
C LEU A 343 -6.08 -2.54 28.64
N ARG A 344 -5.33 -1.69 27.95
CA ARG A 344 -4.90 -1.95 26.58
C ARG A 344 -3.45 -2.38 26.63
N LEU A 345 -3.15 -3.53 26.05
CA LEU A 345 -1.80 -4.03 25.87
C LEU A 345 -1.64 -4.36 24.39
N GLY A 346 -0.60 -3.80 23.78
CA GLY A 346 -0.14 -4.09 22.44
C GLY A 346 1.30 -4.57 22.51
N SER A 347 1.62 -5.60 21.72
CA SER A 347 3.00 -6.00 21.48
C SER A 347 3.15 -6.29 19.99
N SER A 348 4.13 -5.66 19.35
CA SER A 348 4.53 -5.97 17.99
C SER A 348 6.00 -6.34 17.96
N TYR A 349 6.31 -7.35 17.16
CA TYR A 349 7.66 -7.75 16.84
C TYR A 349 7.79 -7.80 15.32
N THR A 350 8.82 -7.14 14.80
CA THR A 350 9.17 -7.18 13.39
C THR A 350 10.60 -7.69 13.27
N LEU A 351 10.77 -8.83 12.61
CA LEU A 351 12.06 -9.29 12.12
C LEU A 351 12.16 -8.85 10.66
N ALA A 352 13.04 -7.89 10.36
CA ALA A 352 13.24 -7.39 9.00
C ALA A 352 14.70 -7.51 8.60
N LYS A 353 14.96 -7.71 7.31
CA LYS A 353 16.30 -7.73 6.75
C LYS A 353 16.23 -7.00 5.42
N THR A 354 16.93 -5.88 5.31
CA THR A 354 16.91 -5.03 4.13
C THR A 354 18.35 -4.81 3.67
N PHE A 355 18.65 -5.19 2.44
CA PHE A 355 19.92 -4.86 1.78
C PHE A 355 19.66 -3.82 0.72
N SER A 356 20.68 -3.01 0.46
CA SER A 356 20.65 -2.08 -0.64
C SER A 356 22.07 -1.83 -1.10
N ASN A 357 22.22 -1.74 -2.41
CA ASN A 357 23.44 -1.36 -3.11
C ASN A 357 23.48 0.14 -3.47
N THR A 358 22.43 0.92 -3.15
CA THR A 358 22.34 2.37 -3.47
C THR A 358 21.71 3.22 -2.35
N LEU A 359 22.13 4.48 -2.22
CA LEU A 359 21.56 5.42 -1.26
C LEU A 359 20.31 6.07 -1.87
N ALA A 360 19.12 5.51 -1.64
CA ALA A 360 17.89 6.09 -2.18
C ALA A 360 16.91 6.49 -1.06
N THR A 361 16.99 7.76 -0.64
CA THR A 361 15.82 8.56 -0.30
C THR A 361 15.79 9.79 -1.21
N GLY A 362 15.48 9.57 -2.49
CA GLY A 362 15.32 10.64 -3.50
C GLY A 362 16.42 10.71 -4.56
N VAL A 363 16.09 11.37 -5.67
CA VAL A 363 16.98 11.60 -6.83
C VAL A 363 18.06 12.61 -6.43
N GLY A 364 19.17 12.11 -5.89
CA GLY A 364 20.38 12.90 -5.59
C GLY A 364 20.79 12.83 -4.12
N GLY A 365 21.59 11.81 -3.76
CA GLY A 365 22.13 11.76 -2.40
C GLY A 365 22.92 10.51 -2.04
N GLY A 366 23.98 10.18 -2.78
CA GLY A 366 24.96 9.20 -2.31
C GLY A 366 25.93 8.68 -3.37
N ALA A 367 27.23 8.75 -3.09
CA ALA A 367 28.28 8.20 -3.97
C ALA A 367 28.51 6.71 -3.68
N ALA A 368 28.54 5.89 -4.73
CA ALA A 368 28.94 4.48 -4.71
C ALA A 368 30.46 4.33 -4.51
N THR A 369 30.93 3.24 -3.94
CA THR A 369 32.34 2.82 -3.93
C THR A 369 32.85 2.54 -5.33
N ASN A 370 32.01 2.04 -6.23
CA ASN A 370 32.34 2.00 -7.65
C ASN A 370 31.06 2.28 -8.42
N PRO A 371 30.94 3.43 -9.10
CA PRO A 371 29.73 3.75 -9.86
C PRO A 371 29.52 2.81 -11.05
N LEU A 372 30.52 2.00 -11.43
CA LEU A 372 30.45 0.99 -12.49
C LEU A 372 30.16 -0.42 -11.95
N ASP A 373 30.26 -0.63 -10.63
CA ASP A 373 29.92 -1.89 -9.98
C ASP A 373 29.31 -1.59 -8.61
N LEU A 374 27.99 -1.48 -8.58
CA LEU A 374 27.24 -1.24 -7.35
C LEU A 374 27.18 -2.48 -6.46
N SER A 375 27.53 -3.67 -6.96
CA SER A 375 27.46 -4.91 -6.17
C SER A 375 28.49 -4.93 -5.04
N ILE A 376 29.62 -4.22 -5.20
CA ILE A 376 30.60 -4.07 -4.11
C ILE A 376 30.06 -3.19 -2.96
N ASP A 377 29.02 -2.39 -3.23
CA ASP A 377 28.29 -1.61 -2.23
C ASP A 377 27.06 -2.36 -1.69
N GLU A 378 26.83 -3.61 -2.09
CA GLU A 378 25.75 -4.41 -1.54
C GLU A 378 26.00 -4.72 -0.06
N GLY A 379 25.10 -4.21 0.77
CA GLY A 379 25.16 -4.41 2.20
C GLY A 379 23.86 -3.96 2.86
N PRO A 380 23.75 -4.06 4.20
CA PRO A 380 22.57 -3.61 4.91
C PRO A 380 22.16 -2.19 4.50
N ALA A 381 20.89 -2.01 4.13
CA ALA A 381 20.33 -0.70 3.83
C ALA A 381 20.39 0.21 5.06
N ASN A 382 20.34 1.53 4.87
CA ASN A 382 20.48 2.49 5.98
C ASN A 382 19.37 2.30 7.04
N GLU A 383 18.20 1.82 6.63
CA GLU A 383 17.04 1.56 7.47
C GLU A 383 16.97 0.09 7.95
N ASP A 384 17.96 -0.76 7.64
CA ASP A 384 17.97 -2.18 8.01
C ASP A 384 17.96 -2.38 9.52
N ARG A 385 16.78 -2.69 10.05
CA ARG A 385 16.58 -3.06 11.45
C ARG A 385 16.21 -4.52 11.54
N ARG A 386 17.16 -5.31 12.04
CA ARG A 386 17.00 -6.74 12.24
C ARG A 386 15.80 -7.09 13.11
N HIS A 387 15.76 -6.53 14.31
CA HIS A 387 14.74 -6.80 15.31
C HIS A 387 14.13 -5.48 15.74
N ASN A 388 12.81 -5.39 15.72
CA ASN A 388 12.09 -4.26 16.27
C ASN A 388 10.95 -4.78 17.13
N PHE A 389 11.06 -4.56 18.44
CA PHE A 389 10.02 -4.84 19.41
C PHE A 389 9.39 -3.53 19.85
N VAL A 390 8.07 -3.46 19.82
CA VAL A 390 7.31 -2.36 20.42
C VAL A 390 6.28 -2.98 21.34
N PHE A 391 6.30 -2.57 22.60
CA PHE A 391 5.26 -2.88 23.56
C PHE A 391 4.59 -1.56 23.96
N ASP A 392 3.28 -1.50 23.85
CA ASP A 392 2.49 -0.37 24.31
C ASP A 392 1.43 -0.84 25.31
N GLY A 393 1.24 -0.05 26.36
CA GLY A 393 0.32 -0.37 27.43
C GLY A 393 -0.35 0.90 27.92
N SER A 394 -1.65 0.83 28.21
CA SER A 394 -2.34 1.89 28.93
C SER A 394 -3.34 1.33 29.92
N TYR A 395 -3.42 1.95 31.09
CA TYR A 395 -4.35 1.58 32.14
C TYR A 395 -4.98 2.81 32.77
N LEU A 396 -6.30 2.76 32.95
CA LEU A 396 -7.05 3.77 33.71
C LEU A 396 -7.22 3.30 35.16
N LEU A 397 -6.48 3.94 36.06
CA LEU A 397 -6.55 3.76 37.51
C LEU A 397 -7.81 4.44 38.08
N PRO A 398 -8.24 4.06 39.30
CA PRO A 398 -9.26 4.79 40.04
C PRO A 398 -8.93 6.27 40.19
N LEU A 399 -9.96 7.08 40.45
CA LEU A 399 -9.84 8.54 40.56
C LEU A 399 -9.32 9.20 39.28
N ASP A 400 -9.66 8.69 38.09
CA ASP A 400 -9.35 9.33 36.79
C ASP A 400 -7.84 9.59 36.56
N PHE A 401 -6.98 8.73 37.12
CA PHE A 401 -5.57 8.68 36.78
C PHE A 401 -5.37 7.72 35.61
N GLN A 402 -4.66 8.15 34.57
CA GLN A 402 -4.25 7.29 33.47
C GLN A 402 -2.74 7.18 33.44
N VAL A 403 -2.25 5.95 33.28
CA VAL A 403 -0.85 5.67 33.01
C VAL A 403 -0.74 4.97 31.67
N ALA A 404 0.24 5.37 30.88
CA ALA A 404 0.58 4.71 29.63
C ALA A 404 2.09 4.59 29.48
N ALA A 405 2.52 3.52 28.82
CA ALA A 405 3.91 3.23 28.55
C ALA A 405 4.04 2.75 27.11
N ILE A 406 5.07 3.22 26.41
CA ILE A 406 5.52 2.66 25.15
C ILE A 406 6.98 2.32 25.30
N TRP A 407 7.30 1.03 25.27
CA TRP A 407 8.66 0.54 25.22
C TRP A 407 9.00 0.11 23.80
N ARG A 408 10.16 0.54 23.33
CA ARG A 408 10.69 0.16 22.03
C ARG A 408 12.12 -0.31 22.19
N TYR A 409 12.40 -1.48 21.65
CA TYR A 409 13.74 -1.95 21.36
C TYR A 409 13.90 -2.12 19.86
N SER A 410 14.96 -1.57 19.30
CA SER A 410 15.38 -1.94 17.96
C SER A 410 16.85 -2.33 17.95
N SER A 411 17.17 -3.35 17.18
CA SER A 411 18.56 -3.64 16.81
C SER A 411 19.20 -2.42 16.15
N PRO A 412 20.53 -2.33 16.14
CA PRO A 412 21.21 -1.14 15.69
C PRO A 412 21.04 -0.93 14.19
N LEU A 413 20.99 0.34 13.80
CA LEU A 413 21.12 0.72 12.40
C LEU A 413 22.55 0.47 11.91
N PRO A 414 22.72 0.01 10.67
CA PRO A 414 24.03 -0.10 10.08
C PRO A 414 24.57 1.28 9.69
N PHE A 415 25.88 1.43 9.72
CA PHE A 415 26.58 2.57 9.15
C PHE A 415 27.77 2.07 8.33
N SER A 416 28.20 2.90 7.38
CA SER A 416 29.20 2.52 6.40
C SER A 416 30.54 3.17 6.69
N VAL A 417 31.62 2.42 6.52
CA VAL A 417 32.99 2.93 6.62
C VAL A 417 33.36 3.66 5.32
N THR A 418 34.02 4.82 5.41
CA THR A 418 34.45 5.65 4.27
C THR A 418 35.92 6.05 4.41
N SER A 419 36.58 6.32 3.28
CA SER A 419 37.94 6.89 3.22
C SER A 419 37.94 8.01 2.18
N SER A 420 38.59 9.15 2.45
CA SER A 420 38.43 10.40 1.68
C SER A 420 39.68 10.83 0.90
N THR A 421 40.23 9.97 0.04
CA THR A 421 41.30 10.40 -0.90
C THR A 421 41.17 9.95 -2.34
N VAL A 422 40.14 9.17 -2.69
CA VAL A 422 39.76 8.92 -4.08
C VAL A 422 38.25 8.91 -4.11
N VAL A 423 37.65 9.64 -5.04
CA VAL A 423 36.23 9.50 -5.31
C VAL A 423 36.02 8.01 -5.59
N PHE A 424 35.13 7.37 -4.82
CA PHE A 424 34.75 5.96 -4.98
C PHE A 424 35.74 4.90 -4.42
N ALA A 425 35.93 4.82 -3.09
CA ALA A 425 36.45 3.60 -2.43
C ALA A 425 36.07 3.51 -0.93
N ARG A 426 34.97 2.82 -0.56
CA ARG A 426 34.78 2.29 0.79
C ARG A 426 35.69 1.07 1.00
N PRO A 427 36.41 0.96 2.12
CA PRO A 427 37.27 -0.18 2.43
C PRO A 427 36.50 -1.39 2.97
N GLU A 428 35.24 -1.21 3.33
CA GLU A 428 34.34 -2.28 3.78
C GLU A 428 33.01 -2.19 3.02
N PRO A 429 32.27 -3.31 2.92
CA PRO A 429 30.91 -3.29 2.38
C PRO A 429 30.04 -2.26 3.07
N ARG A 430 29.08 -1.70 2.33
CA ARG A 430 28.11 -0.75 2.89
C ARG A 430 27.41 -1.36 4.09
N GLY A 431 27.18 -0.55 5.13
CA GLY A 431 26.46 -1.00 6.32
C GLY A 431 27.10 -2.18 7.07
N SER A 432 28.40 -2.44 6.81
CA SER A 432 29.18 -3.51 7.45
C SER A 432 29.27 -3.35 8.96
N ARG A 433 29.25 -2.11 9.45
CA ARG A 433 29.30 -1.77 10.86
C ARG A 433 27.91 -1.46 11.37
N ARG A 434 27.68 -1.71 12.66
CA ARG A 434 26.45 -1.40 13.36
C ARG A 434 26.78 -0.57 14.58
N GLY A 435 25.95 0.44 14.82
CA GLY A 435 26.05 1.22 16.04
C GLY A 435 25.41 0.50 17.23
N ASP A 436 24.83 1.29 18.12
CA ASP A 436 24.10 0.80 19.29
C ASP A 436 22.63 0.50 19.03
N ASN A 437 22.09 -0.40 19.85
CA ASN A 437 20.67 -0.71 19.86
C ASN A 437 19.87 0.52 20.28
N TYR A 438 18.74 0.76 19.61
CA TYR A 438 17.79 1.76 20.05
C TYR A 438 16.95 1.20 21.19
N LYS A 439 16.91 1.89 22.33
CA LYS A 439 16.06 1.53 23.47
C LYS A 439 15.38 2.77 24.00
N SER A 440 14.06 2.81 23.93
CA SER A 440 13.29 3.89 24.54
C SER A 440 12.16 3.32 25.38
N LEU A 441 11.97 3.91 26.54
CA LEU A 441 10.75 3.78 27.32
C LEU A 441 10.15 5.16 27.43
N ASN A 442 8.97 5.34 26.87
CA ASN A 442 8.21 6.58 26.99
C ASN A 442 7.07 6.32 27.97
N LEU A 443 6.88 7.22 28.92
CA LEU A 443 5.82 7.15 29.90
C LEU A 443 4.94 8.38 29.81
N ARG A 444 3.65 8.18 30.04
CA ARG A 444 2.68 9.24 30.26
C ARG A 444 1.90 8.94 31.52
N ALA A 445 1.81 9.93 32.39
CA ALA A 445 0.87 9.94 33.49
C ALA A 445 -0.03 11.16 33.33
N SER A 446 -1.34 10.96 33.41
CA SER A 446 -2.29 12.07 33.39
C SER A 446 -3.34 11.92 34.47
N LYS A 447 -3.69 13.05 35.06
CA LYS A 447 -4.76 13.18 36.03
C LYS A 447 -5.81 14.10 35.45
N ILE A 448 -7.04 13.61 35.41
CA ILE A 448 -8.18 14.42 35.04
C ILE A 448 -8.79 14.98 36.33
N PHE A 449 -8.82 16.31 36.45
CA PHE A 449 -9.50 17.05 37.50
C PHE A 449 -10.84 17.52 36.95
N LYS A 450 -11.92 17.10 37.62
CA LYS A 450 -13.26 17.59 37.34
C LYS A 450 -13.44 18.87 38.16
N LEU A 451 -13.40 20.03 37.50
CA LEU A 451 -13.46 21.35 38.16
C LEU A 451 -14.90 21.86 38.38
N GLY A 452 -15.90 21.06 37.98
CA GLY A 452 -17.32 21.41 38.04
C GLY A 452 -17.88 21.76 36.66
N GLY A 453 -19.16 21.44 36.44
CA GLY A 453 -19.80 21.58 35.12
C GLY A 453 -19.21 20.62 34.08
N ARG A 454 -18.98 21.12 32.85
CA ARG A 454 -18.32 20.39 31.76
C ARG A 454 -16.79 20.61 31.73
N ILE A 455 -16.30 21.48 32.62
CA ILE A 455 -14.90 21.88 32.65
C ILE A 455 -14.07 20.76 33.28
N THR A 456 -13.15 20.22 32.50
CA THR A 456 -12.13 19.28 32.97
C THR A 456 -10.77 19.86 32.71
N ALA A 457 -9.93 19.75 33.73
CA ALA A 457 -8.54 20.12 33.67
C ALA A 457 -7.73 18.83 33.66
N THR A 458 -6.96 18.60 32.61
CA THR A 458 -6.04 17.46 32.56
C THR A 458 -4.63 17.98 32.78
N GLY A 459 -4.08 17.66 33.95
CA GLY A 459 -2.65 17.73 34.16
C GLY A 459 -2.03 16.46 33.60
N PHE A 460 -1.03 16.59 32.72
CA PHE A 460 -0.28 15.45 32.24
C PHE A 460 1.21 15.70 32.31
N TRP A 461 1.92 14.62 32.58
CA TRP A 461 3.35 14.53 32.52
C TRP A 461 3.70 13.45 31.51
N GLU A 462 4.54 13.81 30.57
CA GLU A 462 5.10 12.89 29.59
C GLU A 462 6.61 12.93 29.72
N ALA A 463 7.20 11.74 29.73
CA ALA A 463 8.63 11.59 29.67
C ALA A 463 8.98 10.66 28.51
N PHE A 464 9.80 11.18 27.61
CA PHE A 464 10.35 10.45 26.49
C PHE A 464 11.72 9.94 26.87
N ASN A 465 12.05 8.71 26.47
CA ASN A 465 13.33 8.08 26.79
C ASN A 465 13.64 8.14 28.30
N VAL A 466 12.72 7.66 29.14
CA VAL A 466 12.77 7.70 30.61
C VAL A 466 14.02 7.06 31.17
N LEU A 467 14.49 5.99 30.53
CA LEU A 467 15.74 5.30 30.86
C LEU A 467 16.98 6.16 30.59
N ASN A 468 16.79 7.33 29.95
CA ASN A 468 17.84 8.25 29.53
C ASN A 468 18.95 7.52 28.77
N THR A 469 18.54 6.57 27.91
CA THR A 469 19.47 5.81 27.10
C THR A 469 19.98 6.71 25.99
N ASP A 470 21.29 6.75 25.81
CA ASP A 470 21.85 7.46 24.66
C ASP A 470 21.48 6.70 23.38
N ASN A 471 20.65 7.33 22.55
CA ASN A 471 20.08 6.70 21.35
C ASN A 471 20.63 7.38 20.11
N PHE A 472 21.69 6.84 19.54
CA PHE A 472 22.37 7.47 18.40
C PHE A 472 21.66 7.21 17.07
N THR A 473 21.61 8.24 16.21
CA THR A 473 20.99 8.17 14.87
C THR A 473 22.02 7.91 13.78
N SER A 474 23.28 8.30 14.01
CA SER A 474 24.38 8.15 13.07
C SER A 474 25.74 8.06 13.77
N TYR A 475 26.70 7.47 13.06
CA TYR A 475 28.07 7.23 13.51
C TYR A 475 29.05 7.73 12.46
N GLN A 476 30.24 8.14 12.89
CA GLN A 476 31.28 8.65 12.01
C GLN A 476 31.89 7.49 11.21
N GLY A 477 31.57 7.45 9.92
CA GLY A 477 32.05 6.42 9.01
C GLY A 477 33.48 6.66 8.49
N SER A 478 34.01 7.88 8.54
CA SER A 478 35.30 8.18 7.89
C SER A 478 36.51 7.69 8.70
N LEU A 479 37.32 6.82 8.11
CA LEU A 479 38.61 6.35 8.67
C LEU A 479 39.63 7.47 8.84
N GLN A 480 39.47 8.58 8.13
CA GLN A 480 40.34 9.75 8.28
C GLN A 480 39.93 10.65 9.43
N SER A 481 38.73 10.44 10.01
CA SER A 481 38.31 11.15 11.19
C SER A 481 38.93 10.52 12.43
N SER A 482 39.50 11.33 13.33
CA SER A 482 39.91 10.88 14.66
C SER A 482 38.72 10.37 15.50
N GLN A 483 37.49 10.67 15.08
CA GLN A 483 36.26 10.21 15.69
C GLN A 483 35.64 8.99 14.98
N PHE A 484 36.39 8.30 14.11
CA PHE A 484 35.90 7.11 13.43
C PHE A 484 35.22 6.12 14.39
N GLY A 485 34.02 5.65 14.01
CA GLY A 485 33.21 4.72 14.80
C GLY A 485 32.53 5.34 16.03
N GLN A 486 32.74 6.62 16.32
CA GLN A 486 32.05 7.32 17.40
C GLN A 486 30.68 7.83 16.93
N PRO A 487 29.69 7.89 17.83
CA PRO A 487 28.39 8.49 17.50
C PRO A 487 28.52 9.96 17.11
N GLN A 488 27.68 10.44 16.20
CA GLN A 488 27.72 11.81 15.68
C GLN A 488 26.45 12.60 16.03
N VAL A 489 25.30 11.96 15.93
CA VAL A 489 24.01 12.58 16.25
C VAL A 489 23.25 11.65 17.18
N GLU A 490 22.68 12.24 18.22
CA GLU A 490 21.85 11.55 19.20
C GLU A 490 20.40 11.99 19.06
N PHE A 491 19.46 11.05 19.16
CA PHE A 491 18.08 11.39 19.46
C PHE A 491 18.03 12.13 20.80
N PRO A 492 16.99 12.94 21.04
CA PRO A 492 16.85 13.59 22.33
C PRO A 492 16.98 12.60 23.50
N ARG A 493 17.85 12.97 24.44
CA ARG A 493 17.92 12.36 25.78
C ARG A 493 16.60 12.54 26.50
N ARG A 494 16.52 12.08 27.75
CA ARG A 494 15.28 12.16 28.52
C ARG A 494 14.70 13.57 28.47
N GLN A 495 13.57 13.69 27.79
CA GLN A 495 12.79 14.92 27.71
C GLN A 495 11.55 14.72 28.55
N GLN A 496 11.22 15.72 29.33
CA GLN A 496 9.99 15.74 30.09
C GLN A 496 9.21 16.96 29.66
N GLN A 497 7.92 16.76 29.47
CA GLN A 497 6.99 17.85 29.32
C GLN A 497 5.86 17.67 30.31
N VAL A 498 5.56 18.78 30.97
CA VAL A 498 4.34 18.93 31.74
C VAL A 498 3.41 19.76 30.88
N GLY A 499 2.22 19.25 30.69
CA GLY A 499 1.18 19.93 29.96
C GLY A 499 -0.05 20.03 30.81
N PHE A 500 -0.76 21.12 30.58
CA PHE A 500 -2.08 21.30 31.12
C PHE A 500 -3.03 21.52 29.95
N LYS A 501 -4.12 20.76 29.95
CA LYS A 501 -5.20 20.92 28.99
C LYS A 501 -6.46 21.28 29.75
N LEU A 502 -7.06 22.41 29.41
CA LEU A 502 -8.38 22.79 29.90
C LEU A 502 -9.39 22.49 28.80
N ASP A 503 -10.29 21.57 29.08
CA ASP A 503 -11.43 21.24 28.22
C ASP A 503 -12.67 21.86 28.88
N PHE A 504 -13.32 22.84 28.23
CA PHE A 504 -14.46 23.59 28.77
C PHE A 504 -15.77 23.35 28.00
#